data_AF-A7S0Y3-F1
#
_entry.id   AF-A7S0Y3-F1
#
_cell.length_a   1.000
_cell.length_b   1.000
_cell.length_c   1.000
_cell.angle_alpha   90.00
_cell.angle_beta   90.00
_cell.angle_gamma   90.00
#
_symmetry.space_group_name_H-M   'P 1'
#
loop_
_entity.id
_entity.type
_entity.pdbx_description
1 polymer ?
#
loop_
_entity_poly.entity_id
_entity_poly.type
_entity_poly.pdbx_seq_one_letter_code
_entity_poly.pdbx_strand_id
1 'polypeptide(L)'
;MVASLLLNILLMILIFPLQVIGNQGRKCRILPFTKNQTGKALSNHVFDNLTASDKDNCGLKCFLDERCASINIGPPVKDGFICELSSSDHIQDPESLVPKDGYTYKGTQNGCSSNPCGNNEKCMPGDLSTEYKCICKKGFVSHSSDRLTCVPNGFTASDCQDLHLKFPSFPSAMYKLFPDSSNHDNWIEAYCDMTSGGGGWTMCYTSDDKANPRQEVTYDPAHPYGTDGYRTNCNPFEFNEVIFVHGQRFAWFRRQGGQALNLVSSYSNSASGNGLWDGHGVASTSYSYQLLICDANFVKGLFVSGFAKSCYKRCGNWCGDNESDYYRMSGTHPSYRGVAFKENGHATVTYKLVSVGIRKKN
;
A
#
# COMPACT_ATOMS: atom_id res chain seq x y z
N MET A 1 -11.12 -67.34 11.92
CA MET A 1 -10.91 -65.96 12.41
C MET A 1 -9.61 -65.32 11.90
N VAL A 2 -8.50 -66.05 11.76
CA VAL A 2 -7.19 -65.48 11.34
C VAL A 2 -7.16 -65.01 9.88
N ALA A 3 -7.84 -65.70 8.95
CA ALA A 3 -7.86 -65.34 7.52
C ALA A 3 -8.63 -64.03 7.21
N SER A 4 -9.64 -63.68 8.02
CA SER A 4 -10.42 -62.45 7.84
C SER A 4 -9.67 -61.20 8.31
N LEU A 5 -8.81 -61.33 9.34
CA LEU A 5 -7.93 -60.24 9.74
C LEU A 5 -6.84 -59.95 8.68
N LEU A 6 -6.26 -60.98 8.08
CA LEU A 6 -5.20 -60.81 7.07
C LEU A 6 -5.71 -60.12 5.80
N LEU A 7 -6.94 -60.41 5.36
CA LEU A 7 -7.53 -59.78 4.18
C LEU A 7 -7.86 -58.30 4.41
N ASN A 8 -8.31 -57.93 5.61
CA ASN A 8 -8.58 -56.53 5.98
C ASN A 8 -7.30 -55.72 6.17
N ILE A 9 -6.22 -56.33 6.67
CA ILE A 9 -4.90 -55.69 6.77
C ILE A 9 -4.30 -55.46 5.37
N LEU A 10 -4.45 -56.42 4.45
CA LEU A 10 -3.95 -56.29 3.07
C LEU A 10 -4.73 -55.22 2.26
N LEU A 11 -6.04 -55.06 2.50
CA LEU A 11 -6.84 -54.00 1.86
C LEU A 11 -6.48 -52.59 2.36
N MET A 12 -6.15 -52.44 3.65
CA MET A 12 -5.76 -51.15 4.23
C MET A 12 -4.42 -50.64 3.67
N ILE A 13 -3.51 -51.53 3.25
CA ILE A 13 -2.21 -51.16 2.65
C ILE A 13 -2.37 -50.73 1.18
N LEU A 14 -3.41 -51.21 0.48
CA LEU A 14 -3.67 -50.85 -0.92
C LEU A 14 -4.48 -49.54 -1.10
N ILE A 15 -5.18 -49.07 -0.06
CA ILE A 15 -6.04 -47.86 -0.12
C ILE A 15 -5.34 -46.61 0.41
N PHE A 16 -4.25 -46.76 1.17
CA PHE A 16 -3.37 -45.63 1.51
C PHE A 16 -2.22 -45.58 0.51
N PRO A 17 -2.29 -44.78 -0.56
CA PRO A 17 -1.06 -44.40 -1.22
C PRO A 17 -0.15 -43.84 -0.14
N LEU A 18 1.09 -44.33 -0.07
CA LEU A 18 2.19 -43.62 0.59
C LEU A 18 2.27 -42.25 -0.08
N GLN A 19 1.45 -41.31 0.38
CA GLN A 19 1.70 -39.90 0.22
C GLN A 19 2.96 -39.67 1.01
N VAL A 20 4.10 -39.85 0.35
CA VAL A 20 5.29 -39.09 0.66
C VAL A 20 4.78 -37.66 0.71
N ILE A 21 4.58 -37.14 1.92
CA ILE A 21 4.41 -35.72 2.12
C ILE A 21 5.71 -35.15 1.60
N GLY A 22 5.72 -34.77 0.33
CA GLY A 22 6.79 -34.01 -0.27
C GLY A 22 6.98 -32.84 0.68
N ASN A 23 8.12 -32.85 1.37
CA ASN A 23 8.50 -31.82 2.30
C ASN A 23 8.39 -30.51 1.51
N GLN A 24 7.34 -29.72 1.76
CA GLN A 24 7.22 -28.36 1.24
C GLN A 24 8.57 -27.71 1.56
N GLY A 25 9.38 -27.48 0.52
CA GLY A 25 10.83 -27.38 0.64
C GLY A 25 11.22 -26.42 1.76
N ARG A 26 11.63 -26.96 2.92
CA ARG A 26 12.22 -26.14 3.98
C ARG A 26 13.50 -25.57 3.41
N LYS A 27 13.47 -24.29 3.04
CA LYS A 27 14.66 -23.56 2.63
C LYS A 27 15.66 -23.63 3.79
N CYS A 28 16.86 -24.14 3.53
CA CYS A 28 17.94 -24.08 4.51
C CYS A 28 18.40 -22.63 4.65
N ARG A 29 18.49 -22.12 5.89
CA ARG A 29 19.09 -20.81 6.13
C ARG A 29 20.59 -20.86 5.77
N ILE A 30 21.08 -19.85 5.06
CA ILE A 30 22.47 -19.68 4.64
C ILE A 30 22.88 -18.25 5.00
N LEU A 31 23.73 -18.12 6.04
CA LEU A 31 24.17 -16.83 6.57
C LEU A 31 25.70 -16.79 6.66
N PRO A 32 26.42 -16.57 5.54
CA PRO A 32 27.87 -16.45 5.56
C PRO A 32 28.31 -15.21 6.35
N PHE A 33 29.53 -15.21 6.87
CA PHE A 33 30.10 -14.03 7.54
C PHE A 33 31.06 -13.27 6.63
N THR A 34 31.17 -11.95 6.85
CA THR A 34 32.20 -11.11 6.23
C THR A 34 33.58 -11.41 6.80
N LYS A 35 34.62 -10.80 6.21
CA LYS A 35 36.00 -10.93 6.68
C LYS A 35 36.14 -10.35 8.09
N ASN A 36 37.01 -10.96 8.88
CA ASN A 36 37.31 -10.52 10.25
C ASN A 36 37.86 -9.09 10.26
N GLN A 37 37.36 -8.27 11.19
CA GLN A 37 37.93 -6.97 11.52
C GLN A 37 38.44 -6.99 12.96
N THR A 38 39.72 -7.29 13.14
CA THR A 38 40.38 -7.38 14.46
C THR A 38 40.58 -5.99 15.08
N GLY A 39 40.51 -5.92 16.41
CA GLY A 39 40.64 -4.67 17.18
C GLY A 39 39.41 -3.78 17.10
N LYS A 40 38.27 -4.31 16.64
CA LYS A 40 37.00 -3.58 16.48
C LYS A 40 35.84 -4.37 17.06
N ALA A 41 34.82 -3.63 17.48
CA ALA A 41 33.52 -4.17 17.89
C ALA A 41 32.41 -3.19 17.51
N LEU A 42 31.23 -3.71 17.19
CA LEU A 42 30.04 -2.90 16.99
C LEU A 42 29.38 -2.65 18.36
N SER A 43 29.29 -1.39 18.76
CA SER A 43 28.69 -0.94 20.02
C SER A 43 27.22 -0.54 19.86
N ASN A 44 26.48 -0.30 20.95
CA ASN A 44 25.08 0.19 21.01
C ASN A 44 23.97 -0.69 20.41
N HIS A 45 24.31 -1.70 19.59
CA HIS A 45 23.35 -2.57 18.90
C HIS A 45 23.38 -4.04 19.39
N VAL A 46 24.26 -4.33 20.36
CA VAL A 46 24.36 -5.63 21.03
C VAL A 46 23.09 -5.88 21.83
N PHE A 47 22.41 -6.98 21.52
CA PHE A 47 21.18 -7.38 22.20
C PHE A 47 21.35 -8.66 23.03
N ASP A 48 22.46 -9.39 22.82
CA ASP A 48 22.80 -10.57 23.60
C ASP A 48 24.31 -10.64 23.86
N ASN A 49 24.69 -11.09 25.04
CA ASN A 49 26.08 -11.26 25.46
C ASN A 49 26.21 -12.61 26.18
N LEU A 50 26.91 -13.53 25.54
CA LEU A 50 26.97 -14.93 25.91
C LEU A 50 28.40 -15.48 25.84
N THR A 51 28.63 -16.61 26.50
CA THR A 51 29.89 -17.36 26.38
C THR A 51 29.73 -18.41 25.28
N ALA A 52 30.57 -18.35 24.26
CA ALA A 52 30.65 -19.38 23.22
C ALA A 52 31.85 -20.31 23.48
N SER A 53 31.66 -21.63 23.31
CA SER A 53 32.72 -22.63 23.54
C SER A 53 33.98 -22.39 22.70
N ASP A 54 33.79 -21.83 21.50
CA ASP A 54 34.81 -21.50 20.52
C ASP A 54 34.30 -20.37 19.61
N LYS A 55 35.16 -19.89 18.72
CA LYS A 55 34.88 -18.75 17.84
C LYS A 55 33.79 -19.05 16.80
N ASP A 56 33.68 -20.30 16.33
CA ASP A 56 32.70 -20.69 15.30
C ASP A 56 31.31 -20.86 15.91
N ASN A 57 31.23 -21.31 17.16
CA ASN A 57 29.99 -21.42 17.90
C ASN A 57 29.30 -20.06 18.12
N CYS A 58 30.06 -18.95 18.20
CA CYS A 58 29.47 -17.61 18.21
C CYS A 58 28.69 -17.31 16.92
N GLY A 59 29.24 -17.73 15.77
CA GLY A 59 28.55 -17.65 14.48
C GLY A 59 27.29 -18.52 14.41
N LEU A 60 27.32 -19.71 15.03
CA LEU A 60 26.15 -20.58 15.13
C LEU A 60 25.03 -19.94 15.98
N LYS A 61 25.38 -19.28 17.09
CA LYS A 61 24.40 -18.55 17.92
C LYS A 61 23.71 -17.44 17.12
N CYS A 62 24.49 -16.70 16.32
CA CYS A 62 23.95 -15.72 15.39
C CYS A 62 23.05 -16.34 14.32
N PHE A 63 23.44 -17.48 13.75
CA PHE A 63 22.65 -18.21 12.78
C PHE A 63 21.28 -18.65 13.32
N LEU A 64 21.21 -18.99 14.61
CA LEU A 64 19.96 -19.42 15.25
C LEU A 64 19.01 -18.27 15.59
N ASP A 65 19.51 -17.03 15.71
CA ASP A 65 18.69 -15.85 15.98
C ASP A 65 18.50 -15.03 14.69
N GLU A 66 17.26 -14.95 14.20
CA GLU A 66 16.90 -14.18 12.99
C GLU A 66 17.22 -12.68 13.09
N ARG A 67 17.38 -12.14 14.30
CA ARG A 67 17.72 -10.73 14.50
C ARG A 67 19.21 -10.45 14.34
N CYS A 68 20.05 -11.48 14.37
CA CYS A 68 21.48 -11.31 14.38
C CYS A 68 22.02 -10.91 12.98
N ALA A 69 22.51 -9.67 12.89
CA ALA A 69 23.11 -9.12 11.68
C ALA A 69 24.65 -9.13 11.74
N SER A 70 25.23 -9.10 12.95
CA SER A 70 26.68 -9.18 13.16
C SER A 70 27.03 -9.70 14.55
N ILE A 71 28.30 -10.05 14.74
CA ILE A 71 28.86 -10.52 16.01
C ILE A 71 30.13 -9.77 16.39
N ASN A 72 30.36 -9.61 17.70
CA ASN A 72 31.68 -9.33 18.25
C ASN A 72 32.18 -10.57 19.01
N ILE A 73 33.40 -10.99 18.71
CA ILE A 73 34.09 -12.06 19.43
C ILE A 73 35.15 -11.40 20.32
N GLY A 74 34.95 -11.47 21.62
CA GLY A 74 35.86 -10.89 22.61
C GLY A 74 36.98 -11.83 23.06
N PRO A 75 37.75 -11.42 24.07
CA PRO A 75 38.84 -12.23 24.62
C PRO A 75 38.35 -13.54 25.26
N PRO A 76 39.24 -14.53 25.44
CA PRO A 76 38.91 -15.76 26.13
C PRO A 76 38.53 -15.51 27.60
N VAL A 77 37.58 -16.28 28.08
CA VAL A 77 37.12 -16.37 29.47
C VAL A 77 37.24 -17.83 29.94
N LYS A 78 36.97 -18.09 31.23
CA LYS A 78 37.21 -19.40 31.87
C LYS A 78 36.69 -20.60 31.06
N ASP A 79 35.51 -20.46 30.46
CA ASP A 79 34.80 -21.55 29.76
C ASP A 79 34.49 -21.22 28.28
N GLY A 80 35.30 -20.38 27.63
CA GLY A 80 35.13 -20.06 26.20
C GLY A 80 35.57 -18.66 25.81
N PHE A 81 34.79 -18.01 24.94
CA PHE A 81 35.00 -16.64 24.48
C PHE A 81 33.75 -15.79 24.73
N ILE A 82 33.95 -14.50 24.96
CA ILE A 82 32.85 -13.53 24.93
C ILE A 82 32.29 -13.48 23.51
N CYS A 83 30.98 -13.65 23.36
CA CYS A 83 30.25 -13.56 22.11
C CYS A 83 29.10 -12.56 22.28
N GLU A 84 29.17 -11.45 21.55
CA GLU A 84 28.12 -10.42 21.54
C GLU A 84 27.36 -10.52 20.22
N LEU A 85 26.04 -10.76 20.27
CA LEU A 85 25.18 -10.75 19.09
C LEU A 85 24.59 -9.35 18.91
N SER A 86 24.66 -8.84 17.69
CA SER A 86 24.19 -7.49 17.36
C SER A 86 23.10 -7.52 16.31
N SER A 87 22.12 -6.65 16.51
CA SER A 87 20.95 -6.55 15.63
C SER A 87 21.17 -5.62 14.45
N SER A 88 22.39 -5.10 14.29
CA SER A 88 22.79 -4.24 13.19
C SER A 88 24.20 -4.61 12.72
N ASP A 89 24.72 -3.89 11.74
CA ASP A 89 26.04 -4.08 11.17
C ASP A 89 26.70 -2.73 10.80
N HIS A 90 27.94 -2.80 10.31
CA HIS A 90 28.72 -1.65 9.86
C HIS A 90 28.21 -1.00 8.57
N ILE A 91 27.25 -1.60 7.86
CA ILE A 91 26.62 -0.99 6.67
C ILE A 91 25.47 -0.10 7.12
N GLN A 92 24.63 -0.60 8.03
CA GLN A 92 23.48 0.13 8.56
C GLN A 92 23.86 1.19 9.59
N ASP A 93 24.86 0.91 10.45
CA ASP A 93 25.31 1.80 11.52
C ASP A 93 26.86 1.88 11.54
N PRO A 94 27.50 2.49 10.52
CA PRO A 94 28.96 2.54 10.40
C PRO A 94 29.65 3.21 11.59
N GLU A 95 29.03 4.25 12.16
CA GLU A 95 29.56 5.01 13.32
C GLU A 95 29.63 4.18 14.60
N SER A 96 28.83 3.10 14.69
CA SER A 96 28.82 2.23 15.86
C SER A 96 29.99 1.23 15.87
N LEU A 97 30.74 1.11 14.76
CA LEU A 97 31.89 0.22 14.65
C LEU A 97 33.14 0.91 15.20
N VAL A 98 33.43 0.63 16.47
CA VAL A 98 34.47 1.34 17.24
C VAL A 98 35.71 0.47 17.45
N PRO A 99 36.90 1.07 17.63
CA PRO A 99 38.08 0.36 18.13
C PRO A 99 37.78 -0.26 19.50
N LYS A 100 38.10 -1.54 19.67
CA LYS A 100 37.97 -2.27 20.93
C LYS A 100 39.03 -3.37 20.98
N ASP A 101 40.07 -3.14 21.76
CA ASP A 101 41.20 -4.06 21.87
C ASP A 101 40.76 -5.42 22.42
N GLY A 102 41.33 -6.49 21.84
CA GLY A 102 40.97 -7.87 22.19
C GLY A 102 39.66 -8.38 21.57
N TYR A 103 38.95 -7.55 20.79
CA TYR A 103 37.74 -7.96 20.08
C TYR A 103 37.97 -8.15 18.58
N THR A 104 37.16 -8.98 17.95
CA THR A 104 37.07 -9.14 16.50
C THR A 104 35.62 -9.04 16.06
N TYR A 105 35.34 -8.10 15.16
CA TYR A 105 34.02 -7.89 14.57
C TYR A 105 33.85 -8.72 13.29
N LYS A 106 32.65 -9.27 13.09
CA LYS A 106 32.20 -9.91 11.83
C LYS A 106 30.74 -9.54 11.54
N GLY A 107 30.47 -9.03 10.34
CA GLY A 107 29.11 -8.86 9.82
C GLY A 107 28.63 -10.13 9.11
N THR A 108 27.35 -10.21 8.77
CA THR A 108 26.80 -11.29 7.94
C THR A 108 26.70 -10.84 6.47
N GLN A 109 26.81 -11.79 5.53
CA GLN A 109 26.57 -11.59 4.12
C GLN A 109 25.10 -11.91 3.83
N ASN A 110 24.31 -10.86 3.65
CA ASN A 110 22.87 -10.96 3.45
C ASN A 110 22.39 -9.84 2.49
N GLY A 111 21.10 -9.82 2.16
CA GLY A 111 20.53 -8.83 1.25
C GLY A 111 20.60 -7.37 1.73
N CYS A 112 20.88 -7.12 3.02
CA CYS A 112 21.10 -5.77 3.57
C CYS A 112 22.43 -5.14 3.14
N SER A 113 23.36 -5.90 2.54
CA SER A 113 24.68 -5.39 2.14
C SER A 113 24.61 -4.23 1.14
N SER A 114 23.54 -4.13 0.36
CA SER A 114 23.29 -3.03 -0.58
C SER A 114 22.52 -1.85 0.03
N ASN A 115 22.32 -1.84 1.35
CA ASN A 115 21.45 -0.91 2.09
C ASN A 115 20.10 -0.67 1.40
N PRO A 116 19.28 -1.73 1.22
CA PRO A 116 18.09 -1.66 0.37
C PRO A 116 16.87 -1.01 1.04
N CYS A 117 16.90 -0.76 2.35
CA CYS A 117 15.75 -0.23 3.10
C CYS A 117 15.70 1.29 3.08
N GLY A 118 14.47 1.82 3.19
CA GLY A 118 14.20 3.25 3.16
C GLY A 118 14.53 4.00 4.46
N ASN A 119 14.15 5.27 4.49
CA ASN A 119 14.30 6.10 5.68
C ASN A 119 13.44 5.58 6.82
N ASN A 120 13.97 5.65 8.06
CA ASN A 120 13.31 5.13 9.27
C ASN A 120 13.02 3.63 9.26
N GLU A 121 13.62 2.90 8.32
CA GLU A 121 13.58 1.44 8.27
C GLU A 121 14.90 0.85 8.74
N LYS A 122 14.82 -0.37 9.25
CA LYS A 122 15.93 -1.22 9.64
C LYS A 122 15.90 -2.45 8.76
N CYS A 123 17.05 -2.83 8.22
CA CYS A 123 17.21 -4.04 7.45
C CYS A 123 17.55 -5.23 8.35
N MET A 124 16.79 -6.30 8.20
CA MET A 124 17.02 -7.58 8.84
C MET A 124 17.49 -8.61 7.80
N PRO A 125 18.50 -9.45 8.12
CA PRO A 125 18.89 -10.56 7.27
C PRO A 125 17.70 -11.51 7.01
N GLY A 126 17.58 -12.01 5.78
CA GLY A 126 16.66 -13.10 5.44
C GLY A 126 17.26 -14.48 5.71
N ASP A 127 16.55 -15.53 5.28
CA ASP A 127 17.02 -16.91 5.41
C ASP A 127 18.17 -17.20 4.45
N LEU A 128 18.14 -16.63 3.25
CA LEU A 128 19.23 -16.78 2.27
C LEU A 128 20.16 -15.57 2.27
N SER A 129 21.39 -15.77 1.80
CA SER A 129 22.44 -14.74 1.74
C SER A 129 22.12 -13.55 0.82
N THR A 130 21.05 -13.62 0.03
CA THR A 130 20.55 -12.52 -0.81
C THR A 130 19.22 -11.95 -0.32
N GLU A 131 18.59 -12.60 0.65
CA GLU A 131 17.29 -12.18 1.18
C GLU A 131 17.48 -11.17 2.32
N TYR A 132 16.48 -10.31 2.47
CA TYR A 132 16.39 -9.32 3.54
C TYR A 132 14.93 -8.97 3.80
N LYS A 133 14.68 -8.35 4.96
CA LYS A 133 13.38 -7.77 5.32
C LYS A 133 13.60 -6.39 5.92
N CYS A 134 12.88 -5.40 5.42
CA CYS A 134 12.82 -4.09 6.06
C CYS A 134 11.73 -4.09 7.14
N ILE A 135 12.00 -3.43 8.26
CA ILE A 135 11.04 -3.18 9.35
C ILE A 135 11.19 -1.74 9.82
N CYS A 136 10.17 -1.17 10.47
CA CYS A 136 10.31 0.17 11.03
C CYS A 136 11.31 0.20 12.20
N LYS A 137 12.15 1.25 12.25
CA LYS A 137 13.01 1.54 13.40
C LYS A 137 12.17 1.74 14.66
N LYS A 138 12.80 1.58 15.83
CA LYS A 138 12.15 1.84 17.13
C LYS A 138 11.54 3.25 17.13
N GLY A 139 10.29 3.36 17.55
CA GLY A 139 9.53 4.62 17.55
C GLY A 139 8.71 4.88 16.28
N PHE A 140 8.80 4.00 15.28
CA PHE A 140 8.03 4.08 14.04
C PHE A 140 7.15 2.83 13.85
N VAL A 141 6.05 2.99 13.11
CA VAL A 141 5.09 1.93 12.76
C VAL A 141 4.75 1.99 11.27
N SER A 142 4.35 0.86 10.68
CA SER A 142 3.89 0.86 9.28
C SER A 142 2.54 1.56 9.16
N HIS A 143 2.46 2.51 8.24
CA HIS A 143 1.22 3.23 7.92
C HIS A 143 0.48 2.67 6.69
N SER A 144 1.17 1.86 5.89
CA SER A 144 0.64 1.17 4.72
C SER A 144 0.54 -0.34 4.98
N SER A 145 -0.44 -0.97 4.32
CA SER A 145 -0.77 -2.39 4.46
C SER A 145 -0.16 -3.28 3.36
N ASP A 146 0.16 -2.71 2.20
CA ASP A 146 0.75 -3.40 1.04
C ASP A 146 2.22 -3.02 0.80
N ARG A 147 2.70 -1.93 1.41
CA ARG A 147 4.10 -1.51 1.35
C ARG A 147 4.58 -1.02 2.71
N LEU A 148 5.86 -1.25 3.03
CA LEU A 148 6.42 -0.68 4.25
C LEU A 148 6.59 0.83 4.09
N THR A 149 5.89 1.59 4.92
CA THR A 149 6.06 3.05 5.02
C THR A 149 6.05 3.43 6.49
N CYS A 150 7.20 3.80 7.03
CA CYS A 150 7.38 4.01 8.46
C CYS A 150 7.08 5.45 8.86
N VAL A 151 6.09 5.62 9.73
CA VAL A 151 5.70 6.90 10.34
C VAL A 151 5.96 6.87 11.85
N PRO A 152 6.19 8.02 12.51
CA PRO A 152 6.29 8.07 13.97
C PRO A 152 5.08 7.43 14.65
N ASN A 153 5.28 6.77 15.78
CA ASN A 153 4.19 6.19 16.53
C ASN A 153 3.16 7.27 16.95
N GLY A 154 1.87 7.00 16.77
CA GLY A 154 0.79 7.96 17.00
C GLY A 154 0.55 8.95 15.85
N PHE A 155 1.29 8.83 14.74
CA PHE A 155 1.04 9.63 13.55
C PHE A 155 -0.35 9.37 12.94
N THR A 156 -1.01 10.45 12.54
CA THR A 156 -2.26 10.40 11.78
C THR A 156 -2.19 11.31 10.55
N ALA A 157 -2.81 10.86 9.46
CA ALA A 157 -3.09 11.65 8.28
C ALA A 157 -4.59 11.65 8.04
N SER A 158 -5.17 12.84 7.85
CA SER A 158 -6.62 13.00 7.66
C SER A 158 -7.10 12.45 6.32
N ASP A 159 -6.31 12.65 5.27
CA ASP A 159 -6.54 12.10 3.94
C ASP A 159 -5.19 11.87 3.20
N CYS A 160 -5.25 11.38 1.96
CA CYS A 160 -4.04 11.16 1.18
C CYS A 160 -3.27 12.44 0.84
N GLN A 161 -3.93 13.60 0.79
CA GLN A 161 -3.26 14.88 0.50
C GLN A 161 -2.48 15.38 1.72
N ASP A 162 -3.03 15.26 2.92
CA ASP A 162 -2.33 15.52 4.18
C ASP A 162 -1.11 14.58 4.31
N LEU A 163 -1.30 13.29 4.03
CA LEU A 163 -0.20 12.33 4.01
C LEU A 163 0.89 12.72 3.01
N HIS A 164 0.50 13.11 1.79
CA HIS A 164 1.43 13.51 0.74
C HIS A 164 2.23 14.77 1.09
N LEU A 165 1.63 15.74 1.79
CA LEU A 165 2.33 16.95 2.24
C LEU A 165 3.36 16.63 3.33
N LYS A 166 3.02 15.75 4.26
CA LYS A 166 3.91 15.37 5.37
C LYS A 166 5.02 14.42 4.92
N PHE A 167 4.74 13.55 3.94
CA PHE A 167 5.71 12.60 3.40
C PHE A 167 5.70 12.56 1.86
N PRO A 168 6.32 13.55 1.19
CA PRO A 168 6.30 13.65 -0.27
C PRO A 168 6.98 12.50 -1.01
N SER A 169 7.85 11.74 -0.33
CA SER A 169 8.56 10.59 -0.87
C SER A 169 7.78 9.27 -0.74
N PHE A 170 6.62 9.29 -0.07
CA PHE A 170 5.82 8.09 0.09
C PHE A 170 5.24 7.64 -1.26
N PRO A 171 5.30 6.33 -1.54
CA PRO A 171 4.82 5.78 -2.80
C PRO A 171 3.30 5.73 -2.87
N SER A 172 2.75 5.53 -4.07
CA SER A 172 1.35 5.12 -4.19
C SER A 172 1.17 3.71 -3.61
N ALA A 173 0.22 3.55 -2.69
CA ALA A 173 -0.01 2.35 -1.89
C ALA A 173 -1.32 2.46 -1.11
N MET A 174 -1.74 1.38 -0.43
CA MET A 174 -2.83 1.41 0.54
C MET A 174 -2.34 2.02 1.86
N TYR A 175 -3.08 2.96 2.43
CA TYR A 175 -2.77 3.64 3.70
C TYR A 175 -3.97 3.68 4.64
N LYS A 176 -3.67 3.83 5.94
CA LYS A 176 -4.67 4.09 6.99
C LYS A 176 -4.90 5.60 7.15
N LEU A 177 -6.10 6.06 6.83
CA LEU A 177 -6.50 7.46 6.94
C LEU A 177 -7.40 7.69 8.15
N PHE A 178 -7.23 8.83 8.81
CA PHE A 178 -7.91 9.19 10.05
C PHE A 178 -8.68 10.51 9.84
N PRO A 179 -9.82 10.49 9.12
CA PRO A 179 -10.56 11.73 8.84
C PRO A 179 -10.97 12.50 10.11
N ASP A 180 -11.18 11.79 11.22
CA ASP A 180 -11.28 12.37 12.56
C ASP A 180 -10.05 12.00 13.38
N SER A 181 -9.13 12.95 13.54
CA SER A 181 -7.89 12.73 14.30
C SER A 181 -8.10 12.54 15.80
N SER A 182 -9.30 12.83 16.33
CA SER A 182 -9.64 12.63 17.74
C SER A 182 -10.05 11.19 18.05
N ASN A 183 -10.39 10.40 17.02
CA ASN A 183 -10.80 9.01 17.15
C ASN A 183 -9.87 8.09 16.36
N HIS A 184 -8.88 7.51 17.05
CA HIS A 184 -7.88 6.62 16.46
C HIS A 184 -8.40 5.22 16.09
N ASP A 185 -9.63 4.86 16.49
CA ASP A 185 -10.22 3.56 16.20
C ASP A 185 -11.02 3.55 14.88
N ASN A 186 -11.38 4.73 14.35
CA ASN A 186 -12.21 4.87 13.16
C ASN A 186 -11.38 5.26 11.93
N TRP A 187 -10.35 4.48 11.62
CA TRP A 187 -9.53 4.68 10.43
C TRP A 187 -10.16 4.04 9.18
N ILE A 188 -9.86 4.61 8.03
CA ILE A 188 -10.30 4.13 6.71
C ILE A 188 -9.10 3.64 5.92
N GLU A 189 -9.20 2.44 5.35
CA GLU A 189 -8.21 1.94 4.40
C GLU A 189 -8.49 2.48 2.99
N ALA A 190 -7.51 3.17 2.41
CA ALA A 190 -7.65 3.79 1.11
C ALA A 190 -6.36 3.68 0.29
N TYR A 191 -6.49 3.53 -1.02
CA TYR A 191 -5.35 3.67 -1.93
C TYR A 191 -5.07 5.16 -2.11
N CYS A 192 -3.85 5.58 -1.79
CA CYS A 192 -3.38 6.92 -2.09
C CYS A 192 -2.56 6.91 -3.37
N ASP A 193 -3.03 7.60 -4.42
CA ASP A 193 -2.18 7.89 -5.57
C ASP A 193 -1.32 9.12 -5.25
N MET A 194 -0.04 8.88 -4.99
CA MET A 194 0.97 9.89 -4.64
C MET A 194 1.68 10.48 -5.87
N THR A 195 1.26 10.12 -7.09
CA THR A 195 2.00 10.41 -8.32
C THR A 195 1.20 11.14 -9.39
N SER A 196 0.00 10.67 -9.74
CA SER A 196 -0.79 11.24 -10.85
C SER A 196 -1.20 12.67 -10.53
N GLY A 197 -1.11 13.59 -11.51
CA GLY A 197 -1.58 14.97 -11.33
C GLY A 197 -1.04 15.68 -10.07
N GLY A 198 0.18 15.34 -9.64
CA GLY A 198 0.82 15.89 -8.43
C GLY A 198 0.43 15.22 -7.11
N GLY A 199 -0.14 14.02 -7.14
CA GLY A 199 -0.27 13.13 -5.98
C GLY A 199 -1.30 13.54 -4.91
N GLY A 200 -1.40 12.75 -3.85
CA GLY A 200 -2.30 13.00 -2.73
C GLY A 200 -3.78 12.70 -3.02
N TRP A 201 -4.09 11.83 -3.98
CA TRP A 201 -5.48 11.45 -4.27
C TRP A 201 -5.93 10.29 -3.37
N THR A 202 -7.05 10.48 -2.69
CA THR A 202 -7.77 9.39 -2.02
C THR A 202 -8.65 8.70 -3.05
N MET A 203 -8.29 7.48 -3.46
CA MET A 203 -9.04 6.73 -4.46
C MET A 203 -10.27 6.07 -3.83
N CYS A 204 -11.44 6.29 -4.43
CA CYS A 204 -12.73 5.90 -3.85
C CYS A 204 -13.24 4.57 -4.41
N TYR A 205 -13.10 4.36 -5.72
CA TYR A 205 -13.51 3.13 -6.36
C TYR A 205 -12.84 2.92 -7.71
N THR A 206 -12.78 1.67 -8.15
CA THR A 206 -12.45 1.27 -9.52
C THR A 206 -13.58 0.40 -10.04
N SER A 207 -14.12 0.72 -11.21
CA SER A 207 -15.21 -0.03 -11.82
C SER A 207 -15.19 0.07 -13.34
N ASP A 208 -15.67 -0.98 -14.01
CA ASP A 208 -15.92 -0.95 -15.46
C ASP A 208 -17.41 -0.87 -15.83
N ASP A 209 -18.32 -0.96 -14.85
CA ASP A 209 -19.77 -0.77 -15.00
C ASP A 209 -20.27 0.29 -14.01
N LYS A 210 -20.61 -0.12 -12.78
CA LYS A 210 -21.26 0.73 -11.78
C LYS A 210 -20.45 0.78 -10.48
N ALA A 211 -20.59 1.90 -9.78
CA ALA A 211 -20.12 2.05 -8.41
C ALA A 211 -21.11 2.91 -7.64
N ASN A 212 -21.46 2.49 -6.42
CA ASN A 212 -22.26 3.28 -5.49
C ASN A 212 -21.40 3.77 -4.30
N PRO A 213 -20.67 4.90 -4.41
CA PRO A 213 -19.79 5.36 -3.35
C PRO A 213 -20.51 5.77 -2.05
N ARG A 214 -21.85 5.80 -2.03
CA ARG A 214 -22.64 6.01 -0.82
C ARG A 214 -22.81 4.75 0.02
N GLN A 215 -22.89 3.59 -0.63
CA GLN A 215 -23.23 2.30 -0.01
C GLN A 215 -22.07 1.30 -0.08
N GLU A 216 -21.32 1.30 -1.18
CA GLU A 216 -20.19 0.42 -1.44
C GLU A 216 -18.91 1.09 -0.91
N VAL A 217 -18.73 1.04 0.40
CA VAL A 217 -17.70 1.83 1.12
C VAL A 217 -16.66 0.98 1.86
N THR A 218 -16.73 -0.34 1.72
CA THR A 218 -15.85 -1.29 2.41
C THR A 218 -14.77 -1.79 1.48
N TYR A 219 -13.51 -1.65 1.88
CA TYR A 219 -12.39 -2.22 1.16
C TYR A 219 -12.34 -3.75 1.33
N ASP A 220 -12.12 -4.44 0.22
CA ASP A 220 -11.97 -5.89 0.14
C ASP A 220 -10.60 -6.19 -0.51
N PRO A 221 -9.66 -6.83 0.21
CA PRO A 221 -8.37 -7.25 -0.33
C PRO A 221 -8.45 -8.18 -1.55
N ALA A 222 -9.58 -8.86 -1.78
CA ALA A 222 -9.79 -9.65 -3.00
C ALA A 222 -9.94 -8.79 -4.26
N HIS A 223 -10.25 -7.50 -4.09
CA HIS A 223 -10.43 -6.51 -5.15
C HIS A 223 -9.49 -5.32 -4.91
N PRO A 224 -8.16 -5.52 -5.10
CA PRO A 224 -7.18 -4.48 -4.85
C PRO A 224 -7.36 -3.29 -5.82
N TYR A 225 -6.78 -2.14 -5.47
CA TYR A 225 -6.82 -0.96 -6.34
C TYR A 225 -6.38 -1.29 -7.78
N GLY A 226 -7.10 -0.73 -8.75
CA GLY A 226 -6.88 -0.98 -10.17
C GLY A 226 -7.62 -2.21 -10.72
N THR A 227 -8.37 -2.94 -9.88
CA THR A 227 -9.28 -4.01 -10.32
C THR A 227 -10.74 -3.57 -10.20
N ASP A 228 -11.62 -4.17 -11.02
CA ASP A 228 -13.06 -3.95 -10.84
C ASP A 228 -13.49 -4.45 -9.45
N GLY A 229 -14.35 -3.69 -8.79
CA GLY A 229 -14.79 -3.99 -7.42
C GLY A 229 -13.99 -3.31 -6.30
N TYR A 230 -12.87 -2.62 -6.56
CA TYR A 230 -12.20 -1.82 -5.53
C TYR A 230 -13.14 -0.74 -4.97
N ARG A 231 -13.29 -0.65 -3.64
CA ARG A 231 -14.15 0.31 -2.93
C ARG A 231 -13.49 0.80 -1.65
N THR A 232 -13.65 2.08 -1.33
CA THR A 232 -13.20 2.69 -0.09
C THR A 232 -14.18 3.78 0.34
N ASN A 233 -14.34 3.99 1.65
CA ASN A 233 -15.22 5.02 2.18
C ASN A 233 -14.65 6.43 1.99
N CYS A 234 -14.98 7.08 0.88
CA CYS A 234 -14.61 8.47 0.64
C CYS A 234 -15.56 9.51 1.27
N ASN A 235 -16.69 9.09 1.86
CA ASN A 235 -17.73 10.02 2.31
C ASN A 235 -17.29 11.02 3.40
N PRO A 236 -16.38 10.68 4.32
CA PRO A 236 -15.92 11.64 5.34
C PRO A 236 -14.99 12.73 4.80
N PHE A 237 -14.35 12.54 3.65
CA PHE A 237 -13.33 13.46 3.16
C PHE A 237 -13.95 14.65 2.42
N GLU A 238 -13.43 15.83 2.72
CA GLU A 238 -13.68 17.02 1.91
C GLU A 238 -12.82 16.99 0.64
N PHE A 239 -13.32 17.59 -0.44
CA PHE A 239 -12.57 17.67 -1.68
C PHE A 239 -12.96 18.91 -2.49
N ASN A 240 -12.02 19.44 -3.25
CA ASN A 240 -12.26 20.43 -4.30
C ASN A 240 -11.59 20.05 -5.62
N GLU A 241 -11.02 18.85 -5.67
CA GLU A 241 -10.50 18.23 -6.88
C GLU A 241 -10.96 16.77 -6.98
N VAL A 242 -11.24 16.33 -8.20
CA VAL A 242 -11.61 14.94 -8.54
C VAL A 242 -10.77 14.44 -9.70
N ILE A 243 -10.34 13.18 -9.65
CA ILE A 243 -9.56 12.52 -10.70
C ILE A 243 -10.29 11.28 -11.23
N PHE A 244 -10.16 11.06 -12.54
CA PHE A 244 -10.53 9.84 -13.24
C PHE A 244 -9.27 9.27 -13.89
N VAL A 245 -9.01 7.99 -13.70
CA VAL A 245 -7.83 7.29 -14.22
C VAL A 245 -8.26 6.11 -15.07
N HIS A 246 -7.69 5.98 -16.26
CA HIS A 246 -7.91 4.87 -17.18
C HIS A 246 -6.58 4.43 -17.80
N GLY A 247 -6.07 3.27 -17.38
CA GLY A 247 -4.73 2.82 -17.73
C GLY A 247 -3.67 3.84 -17.26
N GLN A 248 -2.82 4.31 -18.18
CA GLN A 248 -1.81 5.34 -17.89
C GLN A 248 -2.33 6.78 -18.05
N ARG A 249 -3.58 6.96 -18.48
CA ARG A 249 -4.17 8.28 -18.75
C ARG A 249 -5.01 8.71 -17.57
N PHE A 250 -4.95 10.00 -17.24
CA PHE A 250 -5.81 10.58 -16.22
C PHE A 250 -6.35 11.94 -16.63
N ALA A 251 -7.58 12.23 -16.22
CA ALA A 251 -8.20 13.54 -16.28
C ALA A 251 -8.57 13.93 -14.85
N TRP A 252 -8.24 15.16 -14.44
CA TRP A 252 -8.65 15.66 -13.14
C TRP A 252 -9.23 17.05 -13.27
N PHE A 253 -10.06 17.41 -12.29
CA PHE A 253 -10.88 18.59 -12.33
C PHE A 253 -10.75 19.35 -11.03
N ARG A 254 -10.52 20.66 -11.10
CA ARG A 254 -10.46 21.54 -9.93
C ARG A 254 -11.66 22.46 -9.90
N ARG A 255 -12.30 22.56 -8.74
CA ARG A 255 -13.47 23.43 -8.59
C ARG A 255 -13.07 24.91 -8.70
N GLN A 256 -13.78 25.65 -9.54
CA GLN A 256 -13.67 27.10 -9.62
C GLN A 256 -14.15 27.72 -8.30
N GLY A 257 -13.38 28.66 -7.76
CA GLY A 257 -13.62 29.26 -6.44
C GLY A 257 -13.01 28.49 -5.27
N GLY A 258 -12.55 27.24 -5.48
CA GLY A 258 -11.76 26.47 -4.51
C GLY A 258 -12.50 25.95 -3.28
N GLN A 259 -13.80 26.27 -3.10
CA GLN A 259 -14.54 25.82 -1.92
C GLN A 259 -14.68 24.30 -1.92
N ALA A 260 -14.41 23.67 -0.78
CA ALA A 260 -14.55 22.24 -0.64
C ALA A 260 -16.02 21.78 -0.70
N LEU A 261 -16.21 20.55 -1.14
CA LEU A 261 -17.44 19.78 -1.11
C LEU A 261 -17.23 18.54 -0.24
N ASN A 262 -18.33 17.95 0.20
CA ASN A 262 -18.35 16.61 0.80
C ASN A 262 -19.34 15.75 0.00
N LEU A 263 -19.04 14.45 -0.16
CA LEU A 263 -19.90 13.54 -0.93
C LEU A 263 -21.32 13.46 -0.33
N VAL A 264 -21.43 13.32 0.99
CA VAL A 264 -22.71 13.11 1.71
C VAL A 264 -23.70 14.23 1.43
N SER A 265 -23.25 15.48 1.47
CA SER A 265 -24.10 16.66 1.22
C SER A 265 -24.33 16.93 -0.27
N SER A 266 -23.66 16.20 -1.17
CA SER A 266 -23.67 16.48 -2.61
C SER A 266 -24.42 15.46 -3.47
N TYR A 267 -24.78 14.28 -2.95
CA TYR A 267 -25.47 13.21 -3.70
C TYR A 267 -26.80 13.62 -4.36
N SER A 268 -27.44 14.68 -3.87
CA SER A 268 -28.73 15.16 -4.37
C SER A 268 -28.65 16.52 -5.06
N ASN A 269 -27.45 17.11 -5.16
CA ASN A 269 -27.28 18.45 -5.72
C ASN A 269 -27.37 18.41 -7.25
N SER A 270 -28.02 19.42 -7.83
CA SER A 270 -27.80 19.74 -9.23
C SER A 270 -26.36 20.22 -9.44
N ALA A 271 -25.87 20.10 -10.67
CA ALA A 271 -24.52 20.51 -11.01
C ALA A 271 -24.24 21.99 -10.67
N SER A 272 -25.26 22.87 -10.73
CA SER A 272 -25.17 24.27 -10.31
C SER A 272 -24.75 24.44 -8.84
N GLY A 273 -25.25 23.61 -7.94
CA GLY A 273 -24.89 23.67 -6.51
C GLY A 273 -23.43 23.26 -6.26
N ASN A 274 -22.89 22.41 -7.12
CA ASN A 274 -21.50 21.96 -7.05
C ASN A 274 -20.52 22.88 -7.80
N GLY A 275 -21.02 23.93 -8.46
CA GLY A 275 -20.21 24.91 -9.19
C GLY A 275 -19.57 24.37 -10.47
N LEU A 276 -18.78 25.23 -11.11
CA LEU A 276 -18.00 24.92 -12.31
C LEU A 276 -16.59 24.44 -11.94
N TRP A 277 -15.96 23.74 -12.87
CA TRP A 277 -14.69 23.05 -12.66
C TRP A 277 -13.75 23.24 -13.86
N ASP A 278 -12.46 23.38 -13.61
CA ASP A 278 -11.42 23.46 -14.64
C ASP A 278 -10.84 22.07 -14.90
N GLY A 279 -10.70 21.69 -16.17
CA GLY A 279 -10.18 20.39 -16.58
C GLY A 279 -8.67 20.39 -16.80
N HIS A 280 -8.03 19.29 -16.40
CA HIS A 280 -6.59 19.09 -16.50
C HIS A 280 -6.25 17.66 -16.95
N GLY A 281 -4.96 17.39 -17.19
CA GLY A 281 -4.50 16.11 -17.71
C GLY A 281 -4.97 15.92 -19.15
N VAL A 282 -5.67 14.82 -19.42
CA VAL A 282 -6.20 14.57 -20.78
C VAL A 282 -7.52 15.29 -21.09
N ALA A 283 -8.15 15.95 -20.11
CA ALA A 283 -9.40 16.67 -20.32
C ALA A 283 -9.25 17.81 -21.35
N SER A 284 -10.30 18.04 -22.14
CA SER A 284 -10.37 19.21 -23.02
C SER A 284 -10.34 20.50 -22.19
N THR A 285 -9.64 21.53 -22.67
CA THR A 285 -9.59 22.86 -22.06
C THR A 285 -10.51 23.87 -22.75
N SER A 286 -11.34 23.41 -23.71
CA SER A 286 -12.21 24.29 -24.52
C SER A 286 -13.45 24.80 -23.79
N TYR A 287 -13.76 24.25 -22.61
CA TYR A 287 -14.92 24.62 -21.80
C TYR A 287 -14.67 24.28 -20.33
N SER A 288 -15.45 24.92 -19.45
CA SER A 288 -15.54 24.52 -18.05
C SER A 288 -16.34 23.22 -17.92
N TYR A 289 -16.10 22.50 -16.83
CA TYR A 289 -16.79 21.28 -16.46
C TYR A 289 -17.78 21.52 -15.33
N GLN A 290 -18.63 20.54 -15.10
CA GLN A 290 -19.59 20.49 -14.03
C GLN A 290 -19.60 19.10 -13.38
N LEU A 291 -19.78 19.04 -12.07
CA LEU A 291 -19.76 17.79 -11.29
C LEU A 291 -21.15 17.44 -10.77
N LEU A 292 -21.55 16.20 -11.01
CA LEU A 292 -22.67 15.54 -10.35
C LEU A 292 -22.13 14.41 -9.46
N ILE A 293 -22.79 14.21 -8.33
CA ILE A 293 -22.55 13.07 -7.46
C ILE A 293 -23.90 12.40 -7.33
N CYS A 294 -24.02 11.18 -7.84
CA CYS A 294 -25.30 10.54 -8.03
C CYS A 294 -25.43 9.27 -7.19
N ASP A 295 -26.58 9.13 -6.54
CA ASP A 295 -27.08 7.88 -5.94
C ASP A 295 -28.45 7.50 -6.56
N ALA A 296 -28.72 8.02 -7.76
CA ALA A 296 -29.99 7.84 -8.45
C ALA A 296 -30.08 6.46 -9.12
N ASN A 297 -31.31 6.03 -9.45
CA ASN A 297 -31.54 4.80 -10.19
C ASN A 297 -30.93 4.83 -11.61
N PHE A 298 -30.66 6.01 -12.18
CA PHE A 298 -30.19 6.12 -13.55
C PHE A 298 -28.66 6.00 -13.67
N VAL A 299 -27.91 6.84 -12.95
CA VAL A 299 -26.45 6.77 -12.84
C VAL A 299 -26.07 6.93 -11.38
N LYS A 300 -25.03 6.21 -10.96
CA LYS A 300 -24.42 6.29 -9.63
C LYS A 300 -22.95 6.64 -9.73
N GLY A 301 -22.41 7.24 -8.68
CA GLY A 301 -21.01 7.66 -8.61
C GLY A 301 -20.80 9.13 -8.95
N LEU A 302 -19.54 9.49 -9.11
CA LEU A 302 -19.13 10.82 -9.53
C LEU A 302 -19.20 10.89 -11.05
N PHE A 303 -19.73 12.00 -11.54
CA PHE A 303 -19.97 12.24 -12.94
C PHE A 303 -19.49 13.65 -13.25
N VAL A 304 -18.45 13.76 -14.07
CA VAL A 304 -18.01 15.02 -14.65
C VAL A 304 -18.40 15.11 -16.12
N SER A 305 -18.89 16.27 -16.56
CA SER A 305 -19.04 16.58 -17.99
C SER A 305 -18.76 18.03 -18.29
N GLY A 306 -18.58 18.38 -19.56
CA GLY A 306 -18.52 19.77 -19.97
C GLY A 306 -19.80 20.53 -19.62
N PHE A 307 -19.64 21.81 -19.34
CA PHE A 307 -20.72 22.78 -19.25
C PHE A 307 -21.01 23.34 -20.65
N ALA A 308 -21.92 22.67 -21.35
CA ALA A 308 -22.36 23.04 -22.69
C ALA A 308 -23.77 23.67 -22.65
N LYS A 309 -24.06 24.53 -23.64
CA LYS A 309 -25.39 25.11 -23.89
C LYS A 309 -26.02 25.78 -22.67
N SER A 310 -25.19 26.34 -21.77
CA SER A 310 -25.60 26.97 -20.52
C SER A 310 -26.50 26.09 -19.64
N CYS A 311 -26.35 24.76 -19.71
CA CYS A 311 -27.21 23.82 -19.00
C CYS A 311 -26.49 23.11 -17.85
N TYR A 312 -27.04 23.28 -16.65
CA TYR A 312 -26.66 22.49 -15.48
C TYR A 312 -27.40 21.16 -15.48
N LYS A 313 -26.64 20.07 -15.61
CA LYS A 313 -27.16 18.72 -15.62
C LYS A 313 -27.68 18.31 -14.24
N ARG A 314 -28.53 17.29 -14.23
CA ARG A 314 -28.98 16.55 -13.05
C ARG A 314 -28.72 15.07 -13.29
N CYS A 315 -28.64 14.27 -12.23
CA CYS A 315 -28.39 12.82 -12.38
C CYS A 315 -29.32 12.14 -13.38
N GLY A 316 -30.59 12.56 -13.44
CA GLY A 316 -31.62 12.07 -14.38
C GLY A 316 -31.80 12.86 -15.69
N ASN A 317 -31.11 13.98 -15.91
CA ASN A 317 -31.32 14.84 -17.09
C ASN A 317 -30.01 15.50 -17.53
N TRP A 318 -29.53 15.14 -18.72
CA TRP A 318 -28.23 15.57 -19.25
C TRP A 318 -28.34 16.59 -20.39
N CYS A 319 -29.49 17.25 -20.51
CA CYS A 319 -29.72 18.37 -21.42
C CYS A 319 -29.54 18.07 -22.92
N GLY A 320 -29.56 16.80 -23.37
CA GLY A 320 -29.31 16.50 -24.78
C GLY A 320 -27.88 16.82 -25.23
N ASP A 321 -26.92 16.88 -24.30
CA ASP A 321 -25.55 17.27 -24.60
C ASP A 321 -24.77 16.14 -25.30
N ASN A 322 -24.77 16.20 -26.62
CA ASN A 322 -24.06 15.28 -27.52
C ASN A 322 -22.69 15.81 -27.96
N GLU A 323 -22.17 16.87 -27.32
CA GLU A 323 -20.97 17.57 -27.77
C GLU A 323 -19.83 17.48 -26.77
N SER A 324 -20.09 17.64 -25.47
CA SER A 324 -19.01 17.71 -24.48
C SER A 324 -18.47 16.34 -24.06
N ASP A 325 -17.26 16.32 -23.51
CA ASP A 325 -16.66 15.15 -22.88
C ASP A 325 -17.37 14.78 -21.57
N TYR A 326 -17.52 13.48 -21.33
CA TYR A 326 -18.09 12.90 -20.12
C TYR A 326 -17.07 11.96 -19.46
N TYR A 327 -17.15 11.93 -18.13
CA TYR A 327 -16.43 11.03 -17.23
C TYR A 327 -17.45 10.49 -16.24
N ARG A 328 -18.00 9.30 -16.54
CA ARG A 328 -19.09 8.72 -15.75
C ARG A 328 -19.07 7.20 -15.78
N MET A 329 -19.61 6.61 -14.72
CA MET A 329 -19.95 5.19 -14.67
C MET A 329 -21.16 4.88 -15.58
N SER A 330 -21.41 3.59 -15.80
CA SER A 330 -22.48 3.05 -16.63
C SER A 330 -23.88 3.38 -16.11
N GLY A 331 -24.76 3.79 -17.03
CA GLY A 331 -26.17 4.01 -16.74
C GLY A 331 -26.96 2.71 -16.68
N THR A 332 -28.07 2.72 -15.95
CA THR A 332 -28.98 1.56 -15.88
C THR A 332 -29.82 1.40 -17.14
N HIS A 333 -30.13 2.51 -17.82
CA HIS A 333 -30.90 2.49 -19.07
C HIS A 333 -30.02 2.06 -20.27
N PRO A 334 -30.50 1.19 -21.18
CA PRO A 334 -29.71 0.63 -22.28
C PRO A 334 -28.98 1.66 -23.15
N SER A 335 -29.64 2.79 -23.45
CA SER A 335 -29.09 3.89 -24.26
C SER A 335 -27.91 4.64 -23.65
N TYR A 336 -27.53 4.33 -22.40
CA TYR A 336 -26.46 5.02 -21.67
C TYR A 336 -25.51 4.06 -20.96
N ARG A 337 -25.47 2.79 -21.38
CA ARG A 337 -24.55 1.78 -20.86
C ARG A 337 -23.08 2.09 -21.21
N GLY A 338 -22.18 1.53 -20.41
CA GLY A 338 -20.73 1.68 -20.57
C GLY A 338 -20.17 2.89 -19.82
N VAL A 339 -18.85 2.90 -19.67
CA VAL A 339 -18.10 3.89 -18.91
C VAL A 339 -17.46 4.88 -19.87
N ALA A 340 -17.81 6.16 -19.70
CA ALA A 340 -17.28 7.24 -20.52
C ALA A 340 -16.00 7.78 -19.90
N PHE A 341 -14.95 7.92 -20.70
CA PHE A 341 -13.70 8.57 -20.31
C PHE A 341 -13.17 9.40 -21.48
N LYS A 342 -13.36 10.73 -21.41
CA LYS A 342 -12.98 11.66 -22.49
C LYS A 342 -13.63 11.30 -23.83
N GLU A 343 -14.94 11.13 -23.79
CA GLU A 343 -15.81 10.94 -24.94
C GLU A 343 -17.21 11.46 -24.59
N ASN A 344 -18.07 11.69 -25.57
CA ASN A 344 -19.44 12.06 -25.26
C ASN A 344 -20.21 10.86 -24.68
N GLY A 345 -20.65 11.01 -23.44
CA GLY A 345 -21.33 9.96 -22.68
C GLY A 345 -22.85 10.02 -22.76
N HIS A 346 -23.45 10.87 -23.59
CA HIS A 346 -24.91 10.93 -23.77
C HIS A 346 -25.43 9.87 -24.77
N ALA A 347 -24.75 8.73 -24.81
CA ALA A 347 -25.11 7.55 -25.58
C ALA A 347 -24.49 6.30 -24.92
N THR A 348 -24.72 5.14 -25.53
CA THR A 348 -24.00 3.91 -25.18
C THR A 348 -22.54 4.03 -25.62
N VAL A 349 -21.64 3.70 -24.71
CA VAL A 349 -20.18 3.70 -24.95
C VAL A 349 -19.60 2.34 -24.58
N THR A 350 -18.33 2.11 -24.88
CA THR A 350 -17.65 0.87 -24.47
C THR A 350 -17.44 0.82 -22.95
N TYR A 351 -17.43 -0.38 -22.40
CA TYR A 351 -17.03 -0.62 -21.01
C TYR A 351 -15.53 -0.38 -20.88
N LYS A 352 -15.13 0.35 -19.84
CA LYS A 352 -13.75 0.74 -19.56
C LYS A 352 -13.54 0.69 -18.06
N LEU A 353 -12.47 0.06 -17.63
CA LEU A 353 -12.07 0.09 -16.23
C LEU A 353 -11.54 1.49 -15.88
N VAL A 354 -12.22 2.17 -14.96
CA VAL A 354 -11.87 3.54 -14.53
C VAL A 354 -11.83 3.61 -13.01
N SER A 355 -10.75 4.20 -12.50
CA SER A 355 -10.63 4.55 -11.08
C SER A 355 -10.98 6.00 -10.85
N VAL A 356 -11.69 6.29 -9.76
CA VAL A 356 -12.11 7.64 -9.38
C VAL A 356 -11.58 7.98 -7.99
N GLY A 357 -11.00 9.16 -7.83
CA GLY A 357 -10.46 9.64 -6.57
C GLY A 357 -10.75 11.12 -6.33
N ILE A 358 -10.55 11.55 -5.09
CA ILE A 358 -10.78 12.92 -4.64
C ILE A 358 -9.59 13.43 -3.82
N ARG A 359 -9.41 14.76 -3.78
CA ARG A 359 -8.50 15.42 -2.83
C ARG A 359 -8.95 16.84 -2.52
N LYS A 360 -8.46 17.38 -1.42
CA LYS A 360 -8.62 18.80 -1.06
C LYS A 360 -7.29 19.52 -1.13
N LYS A 361 -7.15 20.49 -2.03
CA LYS A 361 -6.01 21.41 -2.07
C LYS A 361 -6.43 22.80 -1.62
N ASN A 362 -5.68 23.39 -0.69
CA ASN A 362 -5.92 24.76 -0.24
C ASN A 362 -5.55 25.81 -1.29
#